data_AF-A0A915BC33-F1
#
_entry.id   AF-A0A915BC33-F1
#
_cell.length_a   1.000
_cell.length_b   1.000
_cell.length_c   1.000
_cell.angle_alpha   90.00
_cell.angle_beta   90.00
_cell.angle_gamma   90.00
#
_symmetry.space_group_name_H-M   'P 1'
#
loop_
_entity.id
_entity.type
_entity.pdbx_description
1 polymer ?
#
loop_
_entity_poly.entity_id
_entity_poly.type
_entity_poly.pdbx_seq_one_letter_code
_entity_poly.pdbx_strand_id
1 'polypeptide(L)'
;MCDALLRISGDLLSVNDVAEIIDVLSKTLNEVTEQLPSMILLHSITDLLKRLVNEREYIPMDELMRYTFPSRLKVVIKRLIQTNNISDDYRMMCFILCALLVCLFDFQWFGGDPQFLILLSALTHVELRLILDKPEMV
;
A
#
# COMPACT_ATOMS: atom_id res chain seq x y z
N MET A 1 10.98 1.70 16.45
CA MET A 1 10.76 3.04 17.06
C MET A 1 9.34 3.56 16.86
N CYS A 2 8.60 3.15 15.82
CA CYS A 2 7.17 3.49 15.64
C CYS A 2 6.23 2.79 16.64
N ASP A 3 6.61 1.61 17.11
CA ASP A 3 5.81 0.82 18.07
C ASP A 3 5.68 1.48 19.46
N ALA A 4 6.65 2.34 19.82
CA ALA A 4 6.63 3.09 21.06
C ALA A 4 5.72 4.32 21.01
N LEU A 5 5.57 4.96 19.84
CA LEU A 5 4.66 6.11 19.68
C LEU A 5 3.20 5.67 19.68
N LEU A 6 2.89 4.48 19.18
CA LEU A 6 1.54 3.89 19.17
C LEU A 6 1.06 3.42 20.56
N ARG A 7 1.99 3.15 21.50
CA ARG A 7 1.65 2.72 22.86
C ARG A 7 1.43 3.87 23.85
N ILE A 8 1.79 5.10 23.50
CA ILE A 8 1.72 6.26 24.41
C ILE A 8 0.32 6.90 24.45
N SER A 9 -0.51 6.70 23.42
CA SER A 9 -1.92 7.12 23.43
C SER A 9 -2.79 5.98 23.99
N GLY A 10 -3.11 6.03 25.27
CA GLY A 10 -3.87 5.00 26.00
C GLY A 10 -5.33 4.76 25.58
N ASP A 11 -5.74 5.21 24.40
CA ASP A 11 -7.00 4.83 23.75
C ASP A 11 -6.66 3.99 22.51
N LEU A 12 -7.35 2.85 22.35
CA LEU A 12 -7.25 2.01 21.17
C LEU A 12 -7.59 2.90 19.95
N LEU A 13 -6.59 3.31 19.15
CA LEU A 13 -6.83 4.18 17.99
C LEU A 13 -8.01 3.65 17.18
N SER A 14 -9.02 4.46 16.92
CA SER A 14 -10.18 4.04 16.16
C SER A 14 -9.79 3.76 14.70
N VAL A 15 -10.65 3.07 13.96
CA VAL A 15 -10.50 2.88 12.51
C VAL A 15 -10.30 4.22 11.79
N ASN A 16 -11.03 5.25 12.21
CA ASN A 16 -10.96 6.57 11.61
C ASN A 16 -9.63 7.27 11.89
N ASP A 17 -9.09 7.12 13.10
CA ASP A 17 -7.74 7.63 13.42
C ASP A 17 -6.68 6.92 12.56
N VAL A 18 -6.80 5.60 12.41
CA VAL A 18 -5.90 4.81 11.56
C VAL A 18 -5.97 5.26 10.10
N ALA A 19 -7.18 5.42 9.55
CA ALA A 19 -7.40 5.88 8.18
C ALA A 19 -6.87 7.31 7.96
N GLU A 20 -7.06 8.21 8.93
CA GLU A 20 -6.54 9.57 8.88
C GLU A 20 -5.00 9.59 8.89
N ILE A 21 -4.37 8.78 9.75
CA ILE A 21 -2.92 8.65 9.78
C ILE A 21 -2.41 8.14 8.43
N ILE A 22 -3.04 7.12 7.83
CA ILE A 22 -2.68 6.63 6.50
C ILE A 22 -2.86 7.74 5.45
N ASP A 23 -3.91 8.55 5.53
CA ASP A 23 -4.15 9.68 4.61
C ASP A 23 -3.04 10.73 4.69
N VAL A 24 -2.60 11.10 5.89
CA VAL A 24 -1.47 12.02 6.11
C VAL A 24 -0.17 11.42 5.57
N LEU A 25 0.15 10.17 5.92
CA LEU A 25 1.39 9.53 5.46
C LEU A 25 1.43 9.35 3.94
N SER A 26 0.31 8.95 3.35
CA SER A 26 0.19 8.80 1.89
C SER A 26 0.31 10.14 1.16
N LYS A 27 -0.16 11.23 1.76
CA LYS A 27 0.05 12.59 1.25
C LYS A 27 1.53 12.94 1.21
N THR A 28 2.26 12.72 2.30
CA THR A 28 3.71 12.96 2.36
C THR A 28 4.46 12.17 1.29
N LEU A 29 4.14 10.88 1.11
CA LEU A 29 4.74 10.06 0.05
C LEU A 29 4.35 10.50 -1.36
N ASN A 30 3.17 11.08 -1.53
CA ASN A 30 2.70 11.55 -2.82
C ASN A 30 3.41 12.84 -3.24
N GLU A 31 3.60 13.79 -2.31
CA GLU A 31 4.17 15.11 -2.57
C GLU A 31 5.70 15.10 -2.75
N VAL A 32 6.44 14.25 -2.04
CA VAL A 32 7.91 14.15 -2.19
C VAL A 32 8.24 13.26 -3.39
N THR A 33 8.37 13.85 -4.57
CA THR A 33 8.50 13.11 -5.84
C THR A 33 9.94 12.98 -6.36
N GLU A 34 10.88 13.78 -5.85
CA GLU A 34 12.26 13.84 -6.35
C GLU A 34 13.14 12.66 -5.90
N GLN A 35 12.68 11.91 -4.91
CA GLN A 35 13.40 10.80 -4.30
C GLN A 35 12.50 9.57 -4.21
N LEU A 36 13.11 8.40 -4.01
CA LEU A 36 12.33 7.20 -3.70
C LEU A 36 11.54 7.41 -2.39
N PRO A 37 10.26 6.97 -2.36
CA PRO A 37 9.44 6.99 -1.15
C PRO A 37 10.15 6.40 0.07
N SER A 38 10.02 7.05 1.22
CA SER A 38 10.64 6.55 2.46
C SER A 38 10.15 5.14 2.81
N MET A 39 11.07 4.20 2.84
CA MET A 39 10.76 2.80 3.17
C MET A 39 10.16 2.65 4.57
N ILE A 40 10.56 3.49 5.53
CA ILE A 40 9.99 3.50 6.88
C ILE A 40 8.50 3.87 6.82
N LEU A 41 8.14 4.87 6.03
CA LEU A 41 6.75 5.30 5.89
C LEU A 41 5.91 4.25 5.15
N LEU A 42 6.48 3.59 4.13
CA LEU A 42 5.81 2.49 3.45
C LEU A 42 5.50 1.32 4.40
N HIS A 43 6.44 0.96 5.28
CA HIS A 43 6.20 -0.06 6.31
C HIS A 43 5.12 0.38 7.30
N SER A 44 5.17 1.61 7.79
CA SER A 44 4.13 2.15 8.70
C SER A 44 2.74 2.11 8.05
N ILE A 45 2.62 2.55 6.79
CA ILE A 45 1.36 2.47 6.05
C ILE A 45 0.91 1.02 5.90
N THR A 46 1.84 0.12 5.58
CA THR A 46 1.55 -1.32 5.43
C THR A 46 0.98 -1.91 6.72
N ASP A 47 1.57 -1.62 7.87
CA ASP A 47 1.12 -2.17 9.15
C ASP A 47 -0.24 -1.59 9.57
N LEU A 48 -0.49 -0.31 9.29
CA LEU A 48 -1.78 0.32 9.51
C LEU A 48 -2.86 -0.25 8.56
N LEU A 49 -2.52 -0.49 7.29
CA LEU A 49 -3.43 -1.13 6.33
C LEU A 49 -3.76 -2.57 6.72
N LYS A 50 -2.79 -3.36 7.20
CA LYS A 50 -3.04 -4.72 7.73
C LYS A 50 -4.04 -4.67 8.88
N ARG A 51 -3.92 -3.67 9.76
CA ARG A 51 -4.88 -3.48 10.85
C ARG A 51 -6.29 -3.19 10.31
N LEU A 52 -6.43 -2.29 9.35
CA LEU A 52 -7.72 -2.04 8.70
C LEU A 52 -8.29 -3.30 8.01
N VAL A 53 -7.45 -4.11 7.38
CA VAL A 53 -7.89 -5.37 6.75
C VAL A 53 -8.42 -6.35 7.81
N ASN A 54 -7.75 -6.47 8.96
CA ASN A 54 -8.20 -7.34 10.04
C ASN A 54 -9.52 -6.87 10.68
N GLU A 55 -9.79 -5.57 10.64
CA GLU A 55 -11.01 -4.96 11.15
C GLU A 55 -12.09 -4.76 10.05
N ARG A 56 -11.82 -5.18 8.80
CA ARG A 56 -12.64 -4.87 7.60
C ARG A 56 -14.13 -5.21 7.75
N GLU A 57 -14.47 -6.30 8.41
CA GLU A 57 -15.86 -6.74 8.60
C GLU A 57 -16.71 -5.72 9.37
N TYR A 58 -16.07 -4.83 10.12
CA TYR A 58 -16.71 -3.81 10.96
C TYR A 58 -16.67 -2.41 10.33
N ILE A 59 -16.09 -2.25 9.14
CA ILE A 59 -15.87 -0.95 8.51
C ILE A 59 -16.75 -0.83 7.26
N PRO A 60 -17.76 0.06 7.27
CA PRO A 60 -18.53 0.37 6.08
C PRO A 60 -17.62 0.89 4.96
N MET A 61 -17.76 0.32 3.75
CA MET A 61 -16.90 0.69 2.62
C MET A 61 -16.98 2.17 2.26
N ASP A 62 -18.17 2.75 2.38
CA ASP A 62 -18.45 4.16 2.15
C ASP A 62 -17.72 5.09 3.14
N GLU A 63 -17.33 4.59 4.32
CA GLU A 63 -16.52 5.34 5.28
C GLU A 63 -15.06 5.44 4.80
N LEU A 64 -14.46 4.32 4.37
CA LEU A 64 -13.10 4.30 3.85
C LEU A 64 -12.95 5.06 2.53
N MET A 65 -13.98 5.05 1.69
CA MET A 65 -13.99 5.75 0.39
C MET A 65 -14.01 7.28 0.52
N ARG A 66 -14.24 7.83 1.71
CA ARG A 66 -14.11 9.28 1.98
C ARG A 66 -12.66 9.74 2.00
N TYR A 67 -11.74 8.83 2.29
CA TYR A 67 -10.32 9.14 2.34
C TYR A 67 -9.68 9.08 0.95
N THR A 68 -8.60 9.83 0.80
CA THR A 68 -7.89 9.97 -0.47
C THR A 68 -6.64 9.10 -0.57
N PHE A 69 -6.23 8.48 0.55
CA PHE A 69 -5.10 7.56 0.62
C PHE A 69 -5.16 6.44 -0.43
N PRO A 70 -6.31 5.83 -0.81
CA PRO A 70 -6.31 4.77 -1.80
C PRO A 70 -5.79 5.27 -3.16
N SER A 71 -6.23 6.45 -3.55
CA SER A 71 -5.82 7.10 -4.81
C SER A 71 -4.37 7.57 -4.76
N ARG A 72 -3.92 8.15 -3.63
CA ARG A 72 -2.52 8.59 -3.47
C ARG A 72 -1.55 7.41 -3.46
N LEU A 73 -1.87 6.34 -2.75
CA LEU A 73 -1.05 5.13 -2.73
C LEU A 73 -0.96 4.48 -4.10
N LYS A 74 -2.04 4.49 -4.90
CA LYS A 74 -1.99 4.06 -6.30
C LYS A 74 -0.94 4.84 -7.11
N VAL A 75 -0.91 6.17 -6.96
CA VAL A 75 0.09 7.02 -7.63
C VAL A 75 1.51 6.72 -7.14
N VAL A 76 1.70 6.55 -5.83
CA VAL A 76 2.99 6.16 -5.24
C VAL A 76 3.47 4.81 -5.79
N ILE A 77 2.62 3.79 -5.77
CA ILE A 77 2.93 2.43 -6.24
C ILE A 77 3.22 2.44 -7.74
N LYS A 78 2.40 3.13 -8.53
CA LYS A 78 2.60 3.26 -9.99
C LYS A 78 3.96 3.88 -10.31
N ARG A 79 4.34 4.95 -9.61
CA ARG A 79 5.66 5.59 -9.78
C ARG A 79 6.80 4.64 -9.41
N LEU A 80 6.69 3.92 -8.28
CA LEU A 80 7.68 2.95 -7.85
C LEU A 80 7.89 1.86 -8.91
N ILE A 81 6.79 1.24 -9.35
CA ILE A 81 6.80 0.19 -10.38
C ILE A 81 7.42 0.69 -11.70
N GLN A 82 7.14 1.92 -12.09
CA GLN A 82 7.66 2.52 -13.33
C GLN A 82 9.11 3.01 -13.21
N THR A 83 9.66 3.05 -11.99
CA THR A 83 11.04 3.48 -11.77
C THR A 83 11.99 2.34 -12.11
N ASN A 84 12.95 2.62 -13.00
CA ASN A 84 13.97 1.65 -13.37
C ASN A 84 14.89 1.35 -12.18
N ASN A 85 15.32 0.09 -12.06
CA ASN A 85 16.31 -0.37 -11.07
C ASN A 85 15.91 -0.12 -9.60
N ILE A 86 14.62 -0.16 -9.26
CA ILE A 86 14.21 -0.26 -7.86
C ILE A 86 14.67 -1.59 -7.25
N SER A 87 15.01 -1.58 -5.96
CA SER A 87 15.39 -2.80 -5.24
C SER A 87 14.21 -3.75 -5.06
N ASP A 88 14.53 -5.03 -4.83
CA ASP A 88 13.52 -6.07 -4.61
C ASP A 88 12.63 -5.77 -3.40
N ASP A 89 13.17 -5.12 -2.36
CA ASP A 89 12.38 -4.69 -1.20
C ASP A 89 11.25 -3.73 -1.59
N TYR A 90 11.51 -2.76 -2.47
CA TYR A 90 10.47 -1.85 -2.97
C TYR A 90 9.43 -2.57 -3.83
N ARG A 91 9.87 -3.55 -4.63
CA ARG A 91 8.94 -4.37 -5.43
C ARG A 91 8.02 -5.17 -4.52
N MET A 92 8.59 -5.89 -3.55
CA MET A 92 7.83 -6.65 -2.56
C MET A 92 6.84 -5.75 -1.83
N MET A 93 7.27 -4.56 -1.42
CA MET A 93 6.42 -3.56 -0.77
C MET A 93 5.25 -3.13 -1.67
N CYS A 94 5.49 -2.90 -2.97
CA CYS A 94 4.42 -2.58 -3.92
C CYS A 94 3.38 -3.70 -4.01
N PHE A 95 3.81 -4.96 -4.07
CA PHE A 95 2.91 -6.11 -4.12
C PHE A 95 2.08 -6.24 -2.84
N ILE A 96 2.71 -6.11 -1.66
CA ILE A 96 2.02 -6.15 -0.37
C ILE A 96 0.97 -5.04 -0.29
N LEU A 97 1.34 -3.80 -0.63
CA LEU A 97 0.42 -2.66 -0.61
C LEU A 97 -0.75 -2.86 -1.59
N CYS A 98 -0.49 -3.33 -2.82
CA CYS A 98 -1.53 -3.67 -3.78
C CYS A 98 -2.49 -4.73 -3.22
N ALA A 99 -1.97 -5.81 -2.62
CA ALA A 99 -2.78 -6.87 -2.04
C ALA A 99 -3.68 -6.33 -0.91
N LEU A 100 -3.13 -5.53 0.00
CA LEU A 100 -3.89 -4.93 1.10
C LEU A 100 -4.97 -3.96 0.59
N LEU A 101 -4.65 -3.13 -0.41
CA LEU A 101 -5.62 -2.19 -0.99
C LEU A 101 -6.74 -2.91 -1.74
N VAL A 102 -6.45 -3.99 -2.46
CA VAL A 102 -7.48 -4.84 -3.06
C VAL A 102 -8.30 -5.57 -1.99
N CYS A 103 -7.68 -6.05 -0.92
CA CYS A 103 -8.40 -6.64 0.20
C CYS A 103 -9.37 -5.66 0.85
N LEU A 104 -9.00 -4.39 0.97
CA LEU A 104 -9.92 -3.37 1.45
C LEU A 104 -10.98 -3.08 0.39
N PHE A 105 -10.60 -2.46 -0.71
CA PHE A 105 -11.44 -1.75 -1.69
C PHE A 105 -11.92 -2.59 -2.88
N ASP A 106 -11.50 -3.85 -2.97
CA ASP A 106 -11.80 -4.75 -4.09
C ASP A 106 -11.39 -4.11 -5.45
N PHE A 107 -12.00 -4.56 -6.54
CA PHE A 107 -11.75 -4.03 -7.88
C PHE A 107 -12.12 -2.55 -8.05
N GLN A 108 -12.90 -1.96 -7.14
CA GLN A 108 -13.25 -0.55 -7.18
C GLN A 108 -12.02 0.36 -7.06
N TRP A 109 -10.98 -0.11 -6.37
CA TRP A 109 -9.71 0.63 -6.30
C TRP A 109 -9.11 0.90 -7.68
N PHE A 110 -9.30 0.00 -8.65
CA PHE A 110 -8.81 0.18 -10.01
C PHE A 110 -9.69 1.09 -10.87
N GLY A 111 -10.90 1.45 -10.42
CA GLY A 111 -12.05 1.94 -11.20
C GLY A 111 -11.90 3.18 -12.08
N GLY A 112 -10.69 3.69 -12.32
CA GLY A 112 -10.39 4.72 -13.31
C GLY A 112 -9.01 4.58 -13.98
N ASP A 113 -8.26 3.49 -13.73
CA ASP A 113 -6.92 3.28 -14.30
C ASP A 113 -6.70 1.80 -14.71
N PRO A 114 -7.31 1.35 -15.81
CA PRO A 114 -7.12 -0.02 -16.31
C PRO A 114 -5.67 -0.28 -16.74
N GLN A 115 -4.91 0.76 -17.10
CA GLN A 115 -3.49 0.61 -17.43
C GLN A 115 -2.67 0.20 -16.21
N PHE A 116 -3.00 0.70 -15.03
CA PHE A 116 -2.35 0.27 -13.79
C PHE A 116 -2.61 -1.21 -13.48
N LEU A 117 -3.82 -1.72 -13.74
CA LEU A 117 -4.12 -3.14 -13.59
C LEU A 117 -3.31 -4.01 -14.56
N ILE A 118 -3.21 -3.59 -15.84
CA ILE A 118 -2.40 -4.29 -16.85
C ILE A 118 -0.93 -4.31 -16.42
N LEU A 119 -0.41 -3.18 -15.94
CA LEU A 119 0.96 -3.06 -15.47
C LEU A 119 1.25 -3.99 -14.29
N LEU A 120 0.36 -4.02 -13.29
CA LEU A 120 0.47 -4.91 -12.14
C LEU A 120 0.40 -6.39 -12.57
N SER A 121 -0.49 -6.73 -13.50
CA SER A 121 -0.60 -8.09 -14.05
C SER A 121 0.67 -8.52 -14.79
N ALA A 122 1.22 -7.65 -15.64
CA ALA A 122 2.44 -7.92 -16.40
C ALA A 122 3.63 -8.15 -15.46
N LEU A 123 3.79 -7.30 -14.43
CA LEU A 123 4.83 -7.48 -13.41
C LEU A 123 4.65 -8.78 -12.64
N THR A 124 3.44 -9.07 -12.16
CA THR A 124 3.15 -10.31 -11.42
C THR A 124 3.53 -11.53 -12.26
N HIS A 125 3.21 -11.51 -13.55
CA HIS A 125 3.56 -12.59 -14.46
C HIS A 125 5.08 -12.73 -14.68
N VAL A 126 5.83 -11.63 -14.75
CA VAL A 126 7.31 -11.68 -14.83
C VAL A 126 7.89 -12.24 -13.54
N GLU A 127 7.48 -11.73 -12.38
CA GLU A 127 7.97 -12.19 -11.07
C GLU A 127 7.64 -13.68 -10.83
N LEU A 128 6.43 -14.11 -11.20
CA LEU A 128 6.04 -15.53 -11.13
C LEU A 128 6.94 -16.40 -12.02
N ARG A 129 7.26 -15.96 -13.24
CA ARG A 129 8.19 -16.69 -14.12
C ARG A 129 9.59 -16.78 -13.50
N LEU A 130 10.11 -15.68 -12.96
CA LEU A 130 11.43 -15.67 -12.33
C LEU A 130 11.50 -16.66 -11.16
N ILE A 131 10.47 -16.72 -10.32
CA ILE A 131 10.35 -17.67 -9.22
C ILE A 131 10.28 -19.11 -9.75
N LEU A 132 9.45 -19.37 -10.75
CA LEU A 132 9.27 -20.72 -11.31
C LEU A 132 10.52 -21.21 -12.08
N ASP A 133 11.27 -20.30 -12.70
CA ASP A 133 12.53 -20.62 -13.39
C ASP A 133 13.66 -20.93 -12.40
N LYS A 134 13.57 -20.45 -11.16
CA LYS A 134 14.55 -20.68 -10.07
C LYS A 134 13.85 -20.88 -8.72
N PRO A 135 13.15 -22.02 -8.53
CA PRO A 135 12.35 -22.27 -7.33
C PRO A 135 13.18 -22.35 -6.05
N GLU A 136 14.49 -22.51 -6.17
CA GLU A 136 15.45 -22.69 -5.06
C GLU A 136 15.89 -21.36 -4.42
N MET A 137 15.44 -20.23 -4.99
CA MET A 137 15.75 -18.88 -4.51
C MET A 137 14.65 -18.24 -3.63
N VAL A 138 13.56 -18.97 -3.36
CA VAL A 138 12.41 -18.49 -2.56
C VAL A 138 12.32 -19.24 -1.24
#